data_AF-A0A538HBR2-F1
#
_entry.id   AF-A0A538HBR2-F1
#
_cell.length_a   1.000
_cell.length_b   1.000
_cell.length_c   1.000
_cell.angle_alpha   90.00
_cell.angle_beta   90.00
_cell.angle_gamma   90.00
#
_symmetry.space_group_name_H-M   'P 1'
#
loop_
_entity.id
_entity.type
_entity.pdbx_description
1 polymer ?
#
loop_
_entity_poly.entity_id
_entity_poly.type
_entity_poly.pdbx_seq_one_letter_code
_entity_poly.pdbx_strand_id
1 'polypeptide(L)'
;TTTFSFPITLSATALSPVTVSYTTANVTAVAPGDYLAKSGTVTFPTGTSTATINVTVIGDKLKEPNETFYVKISNPSANAYLGDTLAVGTIQNDD
;
A
#
# COMPACT_ATOMS: atom_id res chain seq x y z
N THR A 1 -0.44 -10.51 14.17
CA THR A 1 -0.44 -9.72 12.93
C THR A 1 -1.00 -8.34 13.20
N THR A 2 -0.48 -7.33 12.52
CA THR A 2 -0.93 -5.94 12.59
C THR A 2 -1.34 -5.49 11.19
N THR A 3 -2.31 -4.57 11.08
CA THR A 3 -2.69 -4.02 9.76
C THR A 3 -2.02 -2.68 9.55
N PHE A 4 -1.21 -2.57 8.50
CA PHE A 4 -0.66 -1.31 8.03
C PHE A 4 -1.61 -0.70 7.01
N SER A 5 -1.91 0.58 7.16
CA SER A 5 -2.83 1.33 6.30
C SER A 5 -2.07 2.35 5.48
N PHE A 6 -2.18 2.24 4.16
CA PHE A 6 -1.54 3.14 3.19
C PHE A 6 -2.61 3.97 2.50
N PRO A 7 -2.86 5.22 2.94
CA PRO A 7 -3.79 6.10 2.26
C PRO A 7 -3.20 6.50 0.90
N ILE A 8 -4.05 6.45 -0.12
CA ILE A 8 -3.78 6.98 -1.45
C ILE A 8 -4.75 8.12 -1.72
N THR A 9 -4.26 9.17 -2.39
CA THR A 9 -5.02 10.41 -2.58
C THR A 9 -5.06 10.82 -4.05
N LEU A 10 -6.14 11.48 -4.43
CA LEU A 10 -6.24 12.27 -5.64
C LEU A 10 -6.02 13.74 -5.29
N SER A 11 -5.39 14.49 -6.21
CA SER A 11 -5.20 15.93 -6.05
C SER A 11 -6.50 16.74 -6.12
N ALA A 12 -7.58 16.12 -6.61
CA ALA A 12 -8.93 16.68 -6.64
C ALA A 12 -9.96 15.55 -6.52
N THR A 13 -11.18 15.90 -6.12
CA THR A 13 -12.29 14.95 -6.05
C THR A 13 -12.60 14.35 -7.41
N ALA A 14 -12.80 13.03 -7.45
CA ALA A 14 -13.13 12.29 -8.66
C ALA A 14 -14.49 12.72 -9.23
N LEU A 15 -14.52 13.18 -10.49
CA LEU A 15 -15.75 13.51 -11.23
C LEU A 15 -16.39 12.28 -11.89
N SER A 16 -15.61 11.21 -12.04
CA SER A 16 -16.00 9.87 -12.49
C SER A 16 -15.09 8.87 -11.77
N PRO A 17 -15.45 7.58 -11.66
CA PRO A 17 -14.61 6.62 -10.96
C PRO A 17 -13.17 6.61 -11.49
N VAL A 18 -12.20 6.62 -10.57
CA VAL A 18 -10.78 6.47 -10.88
C VAL A 18 -10.32 5.13 -10.32
N THR A 19 -9.59 4.34 -11.11
CA THR A 19 -8.99 3.09 -10.63
C THR A 19 -7.47 3.16 -10.69
N VAL A 20 -6.82 2.48 -9.76
CA VAL A 20 -5.36 2.30 -9.78
C VAL A 20 -5.03 0.89 -9.31
N SER A 21 -4.14 0.20 -10.00
CA SER A 21 -3.61 -1.09 -9.54
C SER A 21 -2.56 -0.86 -8.46
N TYR A 22 -2.43 -1.80 -7.54
CA TYR A 22 -1.36 -1.81 -6.56
C TYR A 22 -0.73 -3.19 -6.40
N THR A 23 0.53 -3.22 -5.96
CA THR A 23 1.25 -4.42 -5.54
C THR A 23 2.22 -4.13 -4.42
N THR A 24 2.38 -5.06 -3.49
CA THR A 24 3.48 -5.04 -2.53
C THR A 24 4.76 -5.59 -3.16
N ALA A 25 5.92 -5.21 -2.64
CA ALA A 25 7.21 -5.79 -3.03
C ALA A 25 8.17 -5.87 -1.84
N ASN A 26 8.95 -6.96 -1.77
CA ASN A 26 9.96 -7.17 -0.73
C ASN A 26 11.07 -6.13 -0.82
N VAL A 27 11.64 -5.77 0.33
CA VAL A 27 12.91 -5.06 0.44
C VAL A 27 13.78 -5.81 1.44
N THR A 28 13.70 -5.48 2.73
CA THR A 28 14.28 -6.28 3.81
C THR A 28 13.25 -7.20 4.44
N ALA A 29 11.98 -6.76 4.55
CA ALA A 29 10.85 -7.62 4.87
C ALA A 29 10.48 -8.47 3.64
N VAL A 30 10.26 -9.76 3.86
CA VAL A 30 10.01 -10.82 2.87
C VAL A 30 8.69 -11.53 3.15
N ALA A 31 7.76 -11.46 2.20
CA ALA A 31 6.53 -12.24 2.26
C ALA A 31 6.76 -13.74 1.98
N PRO A 32 6.02 -14.66 2.63
CA PRO A 32 4.95 -14.39 3.60
C PRO A 32 5.45 -14.35 5.05
N GLY A 33 6.76 -14.24 5.31
CA GLY A 33 7.34 -14.26 6.67
C GLY A 33 6.94 -13.04 7.48
N ASP A 34 7.20 -11.85 6.94
CA ASP A 34 7.09 -10.60 7.70
C ASP A 34 5.81 -9.82 7.35
N TYR A 35 5.25 -10.09 6.18
CA TYR A 35 3.98 -9.54 5.74
C TYR A 35 3.32 -10.43 4.68
N LEU A 36 2.00 -10.29 4.51
CA LEU A 36 1.28 -10.98 3.45
C LEU A 36 1.35 -10.17 2.15
N ALA A 37 1.99 -10.72 1.13
CA ALA A 37 2.03 -10.12 -0.20
C ALA A 37 0.60 -9.85 -0.71
N LYS A 38 0.39 -8.66 -1.27
CA LYS A 38 -0.92 -8.20 -1.70
C LYS A 38 -0.84 -7.41 -2.99
N SER A 39 -1.75 -7.70 -3.90
CA SER A 39 -1.99 -6.91 -5.10
C SER A 39 -3.49 -6.74 -5.31
N GLY A 40 -3.88 -5.80 -6.16
CA GLY A 40 -5.27 -5.55 -6.46
C GLY A 40 -5.50 -4.25 -7.20
N THR A 41 -6.76 -3.81 -7.22
CA THR A 41 -7.16 -2.50 -7.76
C THR A 41 -7.90 -1.74 -6.68
N VAL A 42 -7.53 -0.48 -6.47
CA VAL A 42 -8.30 0.47 -5.66
C VAL A 42 -9.17 1.30 -6.58
N THR A 43 -10.40 1.57 -6.14
CA THR A 43 -11.34 2.45 -6.83
C THR A 43 -11.60 3.67 -5.95
N PHE A 44 -11.52 4.85 -6.53
CA PHE A 44 -12.06 6.08 -5.99
C PHE A 44 -13.44 6.29 -6.62
N PRO A 45 -14.53 6.12 -5.87
CA PRO A 45 -15.86 6.46 -6.36
C PRO A 45 -15.96 7.95 -6.71
N THR A 46 -16.92 8.30 -7.58
CA THR A 46 -17.26 9.70 -7.81
C THR A 46 -17.54 10.41 -6.49
N GLY A 47 -17.00 11.61 -6.31
CA GLY A 47 -17.15 12.39 -5.09
C GLY A 47 -16.13 12.10 -4.00
N THR A 48 -15.20 11.16 -4.18
CA THR A 48 -14.09 10.91 -3.24
C THR A 48 -12.75 11.36 -3.80
N SER A 49 -11.79 11.58 -2.90
CA SER A 49 -10.38 11.86 -3.23
C SER A 49 -9.40 11.00 -2.43
N THR A 50 -9.91 10.09 -1.60
CA THR A 50 -9.10 9.23 -0.73
C THR A 50 -9.57 7.78 -0.86
N ALA A 51 -8.62 6.86 -0.77
CA ALA A 51 -8.85 5.44 -0.59
C ALA A 51 -7.67 4.85 0.19
N THR A 52 -7.81 3.62 0.70
CA THR A 52 -6.78 3.01 1.56
C THR A 52 -6.44 1.61 1.09
N ILE A 53 -5.14 1.32 1.01
CA ILE A 53 -4.61 -0.03 0.84
C ILE A 53 -4.21 -0.57 2.21
N ASN A 54 -4.81 -1.69 2.62
CA ASN A 54 -4.47 -2.36 3.88
C ASN A 54 -3.55 -3.55 3.59
N VAL A 55 -2.42 -3.64 4.29
CA VAL A 55 -1.47 -4.77 4.23
C VAL A 55 -1.36 -5.40 5.61
N THR A 56 -1.47 -6.72 5.67
CA THR A 56 -1.30 -7.47 6.92
C THR A 56 0.19 -7.72 7.13
N VAL A 57 0.72 -7.20 8.22
CA VAL A 57 2.08 -7.43 8.72
C VAL A 57 2.05 -8.54 9.75
N ILE A 58 3.01 -9.44 9.69
CA ILE A 58 3.21 -10.52 10.64
C ILE A 58 4.34 -10.07 11.56
N GLY A 59 3.99 -9.81 12.83
CA GLY A 59 5.00 -9.66 13.87
C GLY A 59 5.28 -11.02 14.47
N ASP A 60 6.52 -11.24 14.90
CA ASP A 60 6.89 -12.37 15.72
C ASP A 60 7.50 -11.91 17.06
N LYS A 61 8.29 -12.76 17.73
CA LYS A 61 8.92 -12.48 19.04
C LYS A 61 10.45 -12.48 18.96
N LEU A 62 10.99 -12.50 17.75
CA LEU A 62 12.41 -12.52 17.51
C LEU A 62 12.89 -11.08 17.41
N LYS A 63 13.96 -10.79 18.15
CA LYS A 63 14.62 -9.51 18.03
C LYS A 63 15.27 -9.42 16.66
N GLU A 64 14.75 -8.53 15.83
CA GLU A 64 15.19 -8.30 14.47
C GLU A 64 15.53 -6.82 14.25
N PRO A 65 16.36 -6.46 13.26
CA PRO A 65 16.45 -5.08 12.80
C PRO A 65 15.10 -4.60 12.25
N ASN A 66 14.90 -3.29 12.16
CA ASN A 66 13.74 -2.76 11.44
C ASN A 66 13.75 -3.23 9.98
N GLU A 67 12.60 -3.69 9.51
CA GLU A 67 12.44 -4.20 8.16
C GLU A 67 11.50 -3.34 7.34
N THR A 68 11.63 -3.41 6.01
CA THR A 68 10.85 -2.58 5.09
C THR A 68 10.30 -3.38 3.92
N PHE A 69 9.14 -2.97 3.44
CA PHE A 69 8.54 -3.40 2.18
C PHE A 69 7.94 -2.20 1.45
N TYR A 70 7.66 -2.36 0.15
CA TYR A 70 7.00 -1.33 -0.63
C TYR A 70 5.54 -1.65 -0.90
N VAL A 71 4.72 -0.60 -1.00
CA VAL A 71 3.42 -0.61 -1.70
C VAL A 71 3.57 0.28 -2.93
N LYS A 72 3.37 -0.29 -4.12
CA LYS A 72 3.51 0.41 -5.40
C LYS A 72 2.16 0.54 -6.06
N ILE A 73 1.84 1.70 -6.62
CA ILE A 73 0.67 1.91 -7.48
C ILE A 73 1.09 1.99 -8.96
N SER A 74 0.19 1.56 -9.84
CA SER A 74 0.42 1.48 -11.28
C SER A 74 -0.91 1.49 -12.05
N ASN A 75 -0.84 1.61 -13.38
CA ASN A 75 -1.98 1.48 -14.28
C ASN A 75 -3.22 2.31 -13.85
N PRO A 76 -3.10 3.65 -13.74
CA PRO A 76 -4.27 4.47 -13.46
C PRO A 76 -5.28 4.36 -14.62
N SER A 77 -6.56 4.55 -14.33
CA SER A 77 -7.57 4.76 -15.37
C SER A 77 -7.26 6.00 -16.21
N ALA A 78 -7.79 6.06 -17.44
CA ALA A 78 -7.46 7.08 -18.44
C ALA A 78 -7.73 8.54 -18.00
N ASN A 79 -8.54 8.75 -16.96
CA ASN A 79 -8.88 10.04 -16.37
C ASN A 79 -7.96 10.45 -15.20
N ALA A 80 -6.84 9.75 -14.97
CA ALA A 80 -5.88 10.06 -13.92
C ALA A 80 -4.43 9.85 -14.39
N TYR A 81 -3.50 10.55 -13.74
CA TYR A 81 -2.06 10.38 -13.90
C TYR A 81 -1.45 9.97 -12.57
N LEU A 82 -0.35 9.22 -12.61
CA LEU A 82 0.39 8.85 -11.41
C LEU A 82 1.20 10.04 -10.88
N GLY A 83 1.04 10.33 -9.59
CA GLY A 83 1.96 11.16 -8.81
C GLY A 83 3.01 10.29 -8.12
N ASP A 84 3.05 10.31 -6.79
CA ASP A 84 3.93 9.44 -6.01
C ASP A 84 3.48 7.98 -6.11
N THR A 85 4.32 7.12 -6.69
CA THR A 85 3.94 5.73 -6.99
C THR A 85 4.36 4.72 -5.93
N LEU A 86 5.11 5.14 -4.92
CA LEU A 86 5.77 4.23 -3.98
C LEU A 86 5.60 4.72 -2.55
N ALA A 87 5.04 3.86 -1.70
CA ALA A 87 4.99 4.03 -0.26
C ALA A 87 5.87 2.97 0.41
N VAL A 88 6.51 3.33 1.52
CA VAL A 88 7.36 2.45 2.32
C VAL A 88 6.59 2.03 3.58
N GLY A 89 6.46 0.72 3.80
CA GLY A 89 6.03 0.16 5.07
C GLY A 89 7.25 -0.22 5.89
N THR A 90 7.37 0.28 7.12
CA THR A 90 8.46 -0.06 8.05
C THR A 90 7.92 -0.87 9.21
N ILE A 91 8.33 -2.13 9.31
CA ILE A 91 8.09 -3.00 10.46
C ILE A 91 9.15 -2.63 11.50
N GLN A 92 8.71 -2.00 12.59
CA GLN A 92 9.61 -1.63 13.69
C GLN A 92 9.82 -2.85 14.57
N ASN A 93 11.07 -3.06 14.99
CA ASN A 93 11.37 -4.00 16.07
C ASN A 93 10.65 -3.55 17.34
N ASP A 94 9.73 -4.38 17.82
CA ASP A 94 8.91 -4.13 19.02
C ASP A 94 9.33 -4.97 20.23
N ASP A 95 10.46 -5.69 20.13
CA ASP A 95 11.08 -6.50 21.20
C ASP A 95 12.40 -5.94 21.77
#